data_AF-A0A842Y1G9-F1
#
_entry.id   AF-A0A842Y1G9-F1
#
_cell.length_a   1.000
_cell.length_b   1.000
_cell.length_c   1.000
_cell.angle_alpha   90.00
_cell.angle_beta   90.00
_cell.angle_gamma   90.00
#
_symmetry.space_group_name_H-M   'P 1'
#
loop_
_entity.id
_entity.type
_entity.pdbx_description
1 polymer ?
#
loop_
_entity_poly.entity_id
_entity_poly.type
_entity_poly.pdbx_seq_one_letter_code
_entity_poly.pdbx_strand_id
1 'polypeptide(L)'
;ASSAFVHGIVINVDGDDYYLAGAPDGPDGAFDIPGHYWAMAGKNQLVGKHYNTGPFGAAQWWSSDAYDGELLYVVHAIIDTWSEEKAEMYKSRGYVHYHELIRVSDETLHPSKVVWLKHTARTSFNLDGGPHPELSHEVTPGIDYEFIPNGDTPYP
;
A
#
# COMPACT_ATOMS: atom_id res chain seq x y z
N ALA A 1 -13.15 29.08 -0.06
CA ALA A 1 -12.19 28.29 -0.85
C ALA A 1 -11.87 27.06 -0.03
N SER A 2 -12.38 25.88 -0.42
CA SER A 2 -12.12 24.64 0.30
C SER A 2 -10.66 24.25 0.08
N SER A 3 -9.86 24.26 1.15
CA SER A 3 -8.57 23.57 1.16
C SER A 3 -8.89 22.08 1.03
N ALA A 4 -8.77 21.56 -0.18
CA ALA A 4 -9.02 20.16 -0.47
C ALA A 4 -8.01 19.32 0.31
N PHE A 5 -8.55 18.55 1.25
CA PHE A 5 -7.93 17.40 1.85
C PHE A 5 -7.57 16.41 0.73
N VAL A 6 -6.29 16.01 0.61
CA VAL A 6 -5.86 15.04 -0.42
C VAL A 6 -5.00 13.96 0.24
N HIS A 7 -5.62 13.09 1.02
CA HIS A 7 -5.05 11.77 1.30
C HIS A 7 -4.75 11.06 -0.02
N GLY A 8 -3.63 10.32 -0.10
CA GLY A 8 -3.16 9.56 -1.28
C GLY A 8 -4.15 9.49 -2.44
N ILE A 9 -5.00 8.47 -2.45
CA ILE A 9 -6.18 8.40 -3.33
C ILE A 9 -7.46 8.40 -2.50
N VAL A 10 -8.43 9.22 -2.90
CA VAL A 10 -9.82 9.09 -2.44
C VAL A 10 -10.53 8.07 -3.32
N ILE A 11 -11.05 7.03 -2.68
CA ILE A 11 -11.68 5.88 -3.32
C ILE A 11 -13.16 5.90 -2.96
N ASN A 12 -14.03 6.03 -3.96
CA ASN A 12 -15.46 5.87 -3.73
C ASN A 12 -15.82 4.39 -3.63
N VAL A 13 -16.30 3.95 -2.48
CA VAL A 13 -16.74 2.57 -2.21
C VAL A 13 -18.17 2.60 -1.71
N ASP A 14 -19.07 1.97 -2.45
CA ASP A 14 -20.50 1.90 -2.13
C ASP A 14 -21.19 3.26 -1.91
N GLY A 15 -20.67 4.33 -2.53
CA GLY A 15 -21.23 5.68 -2.47
C GLY A 15 -20.57 6.60 -1.44
N ASP A 16 -19.74 6.07 -0.54
CA ASP A 16 -18.95 6.86 0.41
C ASP A 16 -17.49 6.97 -0.04
N ASP A 17 -16.81 8.02 0.38
CA ASP A 17 -15.39 8.26 0.09
C ASP A 17 -14.49 7.71 1.20
N TYR A 18 -13.46 6.95 0.80
CA TYR A 18 -12.49 6.31 1.69
C TYR A 18 -11.05 6.62 1.25
N TYR A 19 -10.11 6.43 2.16
CA TYR A 19 -8.67 6.34 1.87
C TYR A 19 -8.10 5.04 2.46
N LEU A 20 -6.91 4.64 2.01
CA LEU A 20 -6.23 3.45 2.52
C LEU A 20 -5.69 3.72 3.93
N ALA A 21 -5.93 2.81 4.88
CA ALA A 21 -5.25 2.83 6.17
C ALA A 21 -3.74 2.64 5.96
N GLY A 22 -2.92 3.44 6.65
CA GLY A 22 -1.47 3.45 6.50
C GLY A 22 -0.85 4.62 7.27
N ALA A 23 0.48 4.64 7.39
CA ALA A 23 1.16 5.75 8.04
C ALA A 23 0.97 7.01 7.18
N PRO A 24 0.32 8.06 7.70
CA PRO A 24 0.24 9.31 6.97
C PRO A 24 1.60 10.01 6.91
N ASP A 25 1.85 10.77 5.86
CA ASP A 25 2.88 11.81 5.86
C ASP A 25 2.24 13.21 5.85
N GLY A 26 2.88 14.16 6.52
CA GLY A 26 2.40 15.53 6.72
C GLY A 26 1.36 15.75 7.84
N PRO A 27 1.01 17.02 8.16
CA PRO A 27 0.00 17.35 9.16
C PRO A 27 -1.37 16.74 8.81
N ASP A 28 -2.06 16.18 9.81
CA ASP A 28 -3.44 15.67 9.70
C ASP A 28 -3.69 14.60 8.62
N GLY A 29 -2.69 13.80 8.25
CA GLY A 29 -2.92 12.73 7.27
C GLY A 29 -2.66 13.10 5.82
N ALA A 30 -2.22 14.34 5.55
CA ALA A 30 -2.36 15.00 4.26
C ALA A 30 -1.69 14.31 3.05
N PHE A 31 -0.81 13.34 3.24
CA PHE A 31 -0.18 12.57 2.18
C PHE A 31 -0.14 11.07 2.53
N ASP A 32 -0.22 10.20 1.51
CA ASP A 32 0.28 8.82 1.66
C ASP A 32 1.80 8.89 1.88
N ILE A 33 2.41 7.82 2.38
CA ILE A 33 3.87 7.73 2.52
C ILE A 33 4.50 8.16 1.18
N PRO A 34 5.44 9.11 1.18
CA PRO A 34 6.10 9.55 -0.04
C PRO A 34 6.67 8.39 -0.82
N GLY A 35 6.64 8.53 -2.13
CA GLY A 35 6.97 7.44 -3.03
C GLY A 35 5.79 6.52 -3.34
N HIS A 36 4.64 6.63 -2.68
CA HIS A 36 3.41 5.94 -3.12
C HIS A 36 2.58 6.78 -4.08
N TYR A 37 2.14 6.16 -5.17
CA TYR A 37 1.24 6.76 -6.15
C TYR A 37 0.16 5.77 -6.52
N TRP A 38 -1.10 6.19 -6.46
CA TRP A 38 -2.25 5.33 -6.73
C TRP A 38 -3.13 5.89 -7.84
N ALA A 39 -3.73 5.00 -8.63
CA ALA A 39 -4.76 5.35 -9.59
C ALA A 39 -5.84 4.26 -9.65
N MET A 40 -7.10 4.66 -9.82
CA MET A 40 -8.18 3.74 -10.13
C MET A 40 -7.96 3.15 -11.54
N ALA A 41 -7.91 1.83 -11.64
CA ALA A 41 -7.78 1.08 -12.89
C ALA A 41 -9.10 0.41 -13.32
N GLY A 42 -10.13 0.47 -12.48
CA GLY A 42 -11.46 -0.05 -12.73
C GLY A 42 -12.36 0.20 -11.52
N LYS A 43 -13.61 -0.29 -11.55
CA LYS A 43 -14.58 -0.05 -10.46
C LYS A 43 -14.05 -0.46 -9.08
N ASN A 44 -13.35 -1.60 -9.02
CA ASN A 44 -12.84 -2.19 -7.78
C ASN A 44 -11.33 -2.47 -7.85
N GLN A 45 -10.60 -1.76 -8.71
CA GLN A 45 -9.18 -2.06 -8.97
C GLN A 45 -8.36 -0.78 -8.91
N LEU A 46 -7.18 -0.87 -8.30
CA LEU A 46 -6.19 0.18 -8.31
C LEU A 46 -4.85 -0.35 -8.81
N VAL A 47 -4.04 0.58 -9.32
CA VAL A 47 -2.62 0.36 -9.55
C VAL A 47 -1.85 1.35 -8.70
N GLY A 48 -0.90 0.82 -7.94
CA GLY A 48 0.06 1.55 -7.13
C GLY A 48 1.46 1.55 -7.76
N LYS A 49 2.26 2.54 -7.43
CA LYS A 49 3.72 2.56 -7.67
C LYS A 49 4.41 2.97 -6.39
N HIS A 50 5.40 2.21 -5.97
CA HIS A 50 6.21 2.50 -4.79
C HIS A 50 7.63 2.85 -5.23
N TYR A 51 8.06 4.07 -4.90
CA TYR A 51 9.38 4.58 -5.18
C TYR A 51 10.24 4.63 -3.91
N ASN A 52 11.57 4.51 -4.07
CA ASN A 52 12.52 4.53 -2.96
C ASN A 52 12.74 5.94 -2.40
N THR A 53 11.70 6.52 -1.82
CA THR A 53 11.71 7.80 -1.11
C THR A 53 10.79 7.62 0.09
N GLY A 54 11.09 8.29 1.20
CA GLY A 54 10.30 8.19 2.43
C GLY A 54 9.71 9.51 2.90
N PRO A 55 9.01 9.47 4.07
CA PRO A 55 8.40 10.63 4.70
C PRO A 55 9.29 11.86 4.73
N PHE A 56 8.70 13.03 4.49
CA PHE A 56 9.42 14.31 4.45
C PHE A 56 10.59 14.37 3.44
N GLY A 57 10.58 13.54 2.40
CA GLY A 57 11.63 13.48 1.39
C GLY A 57 12.89 12.77 1.86
N ALA A 58 12.79 11.86 2.84
CA ALA A 58 13.91 11.03 3.26
C ALA A 58 14.41 10.18 2.08
N ALA A 59 15.65 10.43 1.67
CA ALA A 59 16.25 9.70 0.56
C ALA A 59 16.49 8.22 0.93
N GLN A 60 16.28 7.32 -0.03
CA GLN A 60 16.59 5.88 0.12
C GLN A 60 15.96 5.24 1.37
N TRP A 61 14.73 5.64 1.69
CA TRP A 61 14.10 5.23 2.94
C TRP A 61 13.68 3.77 2.98
N TRP A 62 13.34 3.16 1.84
CA TRP A 62 12.89 1.77 1.78
C TRP A 62 14.04 0.79 1.56
N SER A 63 15.06 1.22 0.83
CA SER A 63 16.19 0.41 0.41
C SER A 63 17.45 1.24 0.37
N SER A 64 18.49 0.77 1.07
CA SER A 64 19.79 1.43 1.13
C SER A 64 20.63 1.29 -0.15
N ASP A 65 20.33 0.30 -1.00
CA ASP A 65 21.11 -0.05 -2.19
C ASP A 65 20.42 0.28 -3.53
N ALA A 66 19.15 0.67 -3.53
CA ALA A 66 18.47 1.31 -4.66
C ALA A 66 18.65 2.83 -4.66
N TYR A 67 18.59 3.47 -5.82
CA TYR A 67 18.69 4.94 -5.90
C TYR A 67 17.46 5.61 -5.27
N ASP A 68 17.63 6.82 -4.72
CA ASP A 68 16.48 7.62 -4.29
C ASP A 68 15.53 7.90 -5.47
N GLY A 69 14.23 7.78 -5.24
CA GLY A 69 13.20 7.93 -6.27
C GLY A 69 13.17 6.82 -7.32
N GLU A 70 13.89 5.70 -7.12
CA GLU A 70 13.81 4.53 -7.98
C GLU A 70 12.47 3.79 -7.81
N LEU A 71 11.85 3.35 -8.91
CA LEU A 71 10.62 2.56 -8.84
C LEU A 71 10.93 1.13 -8.37
N LEU A 72 10.59 0.83 -7.11
CA LEU A 72 10.80 -0.49 -6.51
C LEU A 72 9.67 -1.45 -6.89
N TYR A 73 8.40 -1.05 -6.67
CA TYR A 73 7.24 -1.90 -6.90
C TYR A 73 6.20 -1.27 -7.82
N VAL A 74 5.57 -2.13 -8.62
CA VAL A 74 4.21 -1.89 -9.14
C VAL A 74 3.26 -2.70 -8.29
N VAL A 75 2.23 -2.05 -7.76
CA VAL A 75 1.23 -2.68 -6.92
C VAL A 75 -0.06 -2.87 -7.71
N HIS A 76 -0.59 -4.08 -7.67
CA HIS A 76 -1.94 -4.33 -8.15
C HIS A 76 -2.85 -4.52 -6.95
N ALA A 77 -3.97 -3.78 -6.95
CA ALA A 77 -4.86 -3.71 -5.81
C ALA A 77 -6.30 -4.05 -6.20
N ILE A 78 -7.00 -4.79 -5.34
CA ILE A 78 -8.41 -5.12 -5.51
C ILE A 78 -9.20 -4.72 -4.26
N ILE A 79 -10.26 -3.95 -4.46
CA ILE A 79 -11.25 -3.64 -3.41
C ILE A 79 -12.25 -4.79 -3.37
N ASP A 80 -12.31 -5.50 -2.25
CA ASP A 80 -13.25 -6.59 -2.06
C ASP A 80 -13.55 -6.83 -0.57
N THR A 81 -14.53 -7.68 -0.27
CA THR A 81 -14.84 -8.02 1.11
C THR A 81 -13.72 -8.80 1.77
N TRP A 82 -13.59 -8.64 3.08
CA TRP A 82 -12.73 -9.46 3.91
C TRP A 82 -13.47 -10.71 4.39
N SER A 83 -12.83 -11.88 4.25
CA SER A 83 -13.19 -13.15 4.88
C SER A 83 -11.98 -14.08 4.85
N GLU A 84 -11.92 -15.06 5.74
CA GLU A 84 -10.85 -16.07 5.76
C GLU A 84 -10.73 -16.81 4.41
N GLU A 85 -11.87 -17.19 3.82
CA GLU A 85 -11.92 -17.81 2.48
C GLU A 85 -11.29 -16.90 1.40
N LYS A 86 -11.59 -15.60 1.45
CA LYS A 86 -11.02 -14.64 0.49
C LYS A 86 -9.54 -14.38 0.75
N ALA A 87 -9.10 -14.36 2.01
CA ALA A 87 -7.70 -14.25 2.37
C ALA A 87 -6.88 -15.37 1.73
N GLU A 88 -7.32 -16.63 1.88
CA GLU A 88 -6.66 -17.78 1.25
C GLU A 88 -6.74 -17.73 -0.28
N MET A 89 -7.89 -17.35 -0.85
CA MET A 89 -8.03 -17.17 -2.29
C MET A 89 -7.06 -16.12 -2.83
N TYR A 90 -6.97 -14.95 -2.20
CA TYR A 90 -6.11 -13.85 -2.63
C TYR A 90 -4.63 -14.16 -2.42
N LYS A 91 -4.28 -14.83 -1.31
CA LYS A 91 -2.94 -15.39 -1.06
C LYS A 91 -2.49 -16.31 -2.19
N SER A 92 -3.34 -17.27 -2.60
CA SER A 92 -3.05 -18.18 -3.72
C SER A 92 -2.85 -17.48 -5.07
N ARG A 93 -3.31 -16.23 -5.18
CA ARG A 93 -3.16 -15.37 -6.35
C ARG A 93 -2.02 -14.38 -6.21
N GLY A 94 -1.24 -14.42 -5.13
CA GLY A 94 -0.08 -13.55 -4.88
C GLY A 94 -0.42 -12.18 -4.31
N TYR A 95 -1.58 -12.02 -3.66
CA TYR A 95 -1.84 -10.84 -2.82
C TYR A 95 -1.40 -11.17 -1.40
N VAL A 96 -0.47 -10.39 -0.89
CA VAL A 96 0.35 -10.74 0.28
C VAL A 96 -0.16 -10.06 1.54
N HIS A 97 -0.88 -8.94 1.39
CA HIS A 97 -1.57 -8.26 2.49
C HIS A 97 -2.78 -7.49 1.99
N TYR A 98 -3.46 -6.80 2.91
CA TYR A 98 -4.52 -5.86 2.61
C TYR A 98 -4.36 -4.57 3.42
N HIS A 99 -4.90 -3.48 2.91
CA HIS A 99 -5.14 -2.26 3.68
C HIS A 99 -6.63 -2.13 4.00
N GLU A 100 -6.92 -1.66 5.19
CA GLU A 100 -8.28 -1.27 5.54
C GLU A 100 -8.67 0.02 4.82
N LEU A 101 -9.98 0.28 4.73
CA LEU A 101 -10.52 1.51 4.14
C LEU A 101 -11.04 2.40 5.26
N ILE A 102 -10.53 3.62 5.38
CA ILE A 102 -10.98 4.60 6.37
C ILE A 102 -11.87 5.64 5.68
N ARG A 103 -13.09 5.84 6.19
CA ARG A 103 -14.06 6.76 5.62
C ARG A 103 -13.60 8.20 5.85
N VAL A 104 -13.67 9.03 4.82
CA VAL A 104 -13.25 10.44 4.86
C VAL A 104 -14.11 11.27 5.82
N SER A 105 -15.40 10.97 5.95
CA SER A 105 -16.33 11.82 6.71
C SER A 105 -16.22 11.70 8.23
N ASP A 106 -15.84 10.52 8.73
CA ASP A 106 -15.92 10.18 10.16
C ASP A 106 -14.76 9.30 10.66
N GLU A 107 -13.76 9.03 9.81
CA GLU A 107 -12.57 8.23 10.12
C GLU A 107 -12.86 6.80 10.58
N THR A 108 -14.07 6.28 10.30
CA THR A 108 -14.42 4.91 10.63
C THR A 108 -13.96 3.92 9.55
N LEU A 109 -13.65 2.69 9.96
CA LEU A 109 -13.31 1.62 9.02
C LEU A 109 -14.53 1.20 8.21
N HIS A 110 -14.33 0.86 6.92
CA HIS A 110 -15.36 0.22 6.13
C HIS A 110 -15.76 -1.11 6.78
N PRO A 111 -17.06 -1.40 6.99
CA PRO A 111 -17.49 -2.51 7.84
C PRO A 111 -17.15 -3.92 7.34
N SER A 112 -16.74 -4.05 6.07
CA SER A 112 -16.55 -5.35 5.44
C SER A 112 -15.57 -5.41 4.27
N LYS A 113 -15.05 -4.28 3.76
CA LYS A 113 -14.22 -4.24 2.56
C LYS A 113 -12.83 -3.74 2.89
N VAL A 114 -11.87 -4.33 2.21
CA VAL A 114 -10.44 -4.02 2.30
C VAL A 114 -9.88 -3.89 0.89
N VAL A 115 -8.64 -3.42 0.80
CA VAL A 115 -7.88 -3.37 -0.46
C VAL A 115 -6.78 -4.41 -0.40
N TRP A 116 -6.95 -5.51 -1.13
CA TRP A 116 -5.94 -6.57 -1.26
C TRP A 116 -4.80 -6.10 -2.15
N LEU A 117 -3.55 -6.25 -1.69
CA LEU A 117 -2.37 -5.70 -2.37
C LEU A 117 -1.39 -6.80 -2.80
N LYS A 118 -0.98 -6.71 -4.06
CA LYS A 118 0.07 -7.53 -4.67
C LYS A 118 1.22 -6.63 -5.08
N HIS A 119 2.37 -6.82 -4.44
CA HIS A 119 3.59 -6.07 -4.70
C HIS A 119 4.44 -6.83 -5.73
N THR A 120 4.71 -6.21 -6.87
CA THR A 120 5.58 -6.79 -7.90
C THR A 120 6.80 -5.92 -8.07
N ALA A 121 7.94 -6.42 -7.60
CA ALA A 121 9.24 -5.77 -7.70
C ALA A 121 9.68 -5.67 -9.17
N ARG A 122 10.21 -4.51 -9.55
CA ARG A 122 10.68 -4.22 -10.91
C ARG A 122 12.16 -4.48 -11.11
N THR A 123 12.92 -4.49 -10.02
CA THR A 123 14.38 -4.64 -9.96
C THR A 123 14.76 -5.47 -8.73
N SER A 124 16.04 -5.79 -8.59
CA SER A 124 16.59 -6.35 -7.35
C SER A 124 17.07 -5.24 -6.43
N PHE A 125 16.83 -5.38 -5.12
CA PHE A 125 17.29 -4.46 -4.08
C PHE A 125 17.14 -5.13 -2.71
N ASN A 126 17.79 -4.58 -1.69
CA ASN A 126 17.56 -4.96 -0.31
C ASN A 126 16.44 -4.10 0.28
N LEU A 127 15.34 -4.71 0.72
CA LEU A 127 14.33 -4.01 1.50
C LEU A 127 14.81 -3.98 2.95
N ASP A 128 15.46 -2.90 3.37
CA ASP A 128 16.11 -2.79 4.69
C ASP A 128 15.81 -1.49 5.44
N GLY A 129 14.82 -0.75 4.96
CA GLY A 129 14.30 0.45 5.58
C GLY A 129 12.79 0.38 5.83
N GLY A 130 12.11 1.52 5.66
CA GLY A 130 10.68 1.65 5.88
C GLY A 130 10.30 1.60 7.37
N PRO A 131 9.02 1.29 7.68
CA PRO A 131 8.52 1.22 9.05
C PRO A 131 8.96 -0.05 9.81
N HIS A 132 9.37 -1.10 9.09
CA HIS A 132 9.75 -2.40 9.65
C HIS A 132 11.11 -2.90 9.11
N PRO A 133 12.22 -2.18 9.35
CA PRO A 133 13.54 -2.57 8.87
C PRO A 133 14.04 -3.90 9.47
N GLU A 134 13.46 -4.36 10.58
CA GLU A 134 13.76 -5.66 11.19
C GLU A 134 13.31 -6.86 10.34
N LEU A 135 12.41 -6.65 9.38
CA LEU A 135 11.93 -7.67 8.43
C LEU A 135 12.71 -7.64 7.11
N SER A 136 13.96 -7.19 7.17
CA SER A 136 14.76 -6.96 5.97
C SER A 136 15.01 -8.22 5.18
N HIS A 137 14.93 -8.13 3.85
CA HIS A 137 15.19 -9.25 2.95
C HIS A 137 15.64 -8.77 1.56
N GLU A 138 16.27 -9.67 0.82
CA GLU A 138 16.62 -9.45 -0.58
C GLU A 138 15.37 -9.61 -1.46
N VAL A 139 15.08 -8.59 -2.25
CA VAL A 139 13.97 -8.59 -3.20
C VAL A 139 14.53 -8.84 -4.60
N THR A 140 13.85 -9.70 -5.36
CA THR A 140 14.17 -9.97 -6.77
C THR A 140 12.98 -9.64 -7.67
N PRO A 141 13.18 -9.36 -8.98
CA PRO A 141 12.09 -9.05 -9.89
C PRO A 141 11.00 -10.14 -9.88
N GLY A 142 9.78 -9.77 -9.53
CA GLY A 142 8.69 -10.73 -9.32
C GLY A 142 7.75 -10.30 -8.21
N ILE A 143 6.84 -11.20 -7.82
CA ILE A 143 5.99 -10.97 -6.66
C ILE A 143 6.87 -11.09 -5.42
N ASP A 144 6.82 -10.07 -4.57
CA ASP A 144 7.44 -10.09 -3.27
C ASP A 144 6.46 -10.68 -2.25
N TYR A 145 6.69 -11.95 -1.89
CA TYR A 145 5.87 -12.69 -0.93
C TYR A 145 6.22 -12.36 0.53
N GLU A 146 7.35 -11.69 0.75
CA GLU A 146 7.87 -11.31 2.08
C GLU A 146 7.55 -9.85 2.41
N PHE A 147 6.88 -9.13 1.50
CA PHE A 147 6.57 -7.72 1.65
C PHE A 147 5.83 -7.40 2.97
N ILE A 148 6.39 -6.45 3.71
CA ILE A 148 5.90 -5.97 5.01
C ILE A 148 4.53 -5.27 4.90
N PRO A 149 3.69 -5.25 5.95
CA PRO A 149 3.93 -5.77 7.29
C PRO A 149 3.75 -7.29 7.44
N ASN A 150 3.40 -8.02 6.36
CA ASN A 150 2.86 -9.39 6.46
C ASN A 150 3.69 -10.47 5.75
N GLY A 151 5.02 -10.29 5.66
CA GLY A 151 5.91 -11.39 5.29
C GLY A 151 5.55 -12.61 6.15
N ASP A 152 5.07 -13.67 5.48
CA ASP A 152 4.59 -14.95 6.04
C ASP A 152 3.33 -14.97 6.92
N THR A 153 2.69 -13.84 7.22
CA THR A 153 1.44 -13.81 8.03
C THR A 153 0.33 -13.03 7.32
N PRO A 154 -0.37 -13.63 6.33
CA PRO A 154 -1.67 -13.09 5.92
C PRO A 154 -2.62 -13.32 7.11
N TYR A 155 -2.86 -12.24 7.86
CA TYR A 155 -3.62 -12.19 9.12
C TYR A 155 -4.83 -13.14 9.21
N PRO A 156 -5.22 -13.59 10.43
CA PRO A 156 -6.63 -13.73 10.78
C PRO A 156 -7.32 -12.37 10.99
#